data_AF-A0A1B4FE07-F1
#
_entry.id   AF-A0A1B4FE07-F1
#
_cell.length_a   1.000
_cell.length_b   1.000
_cell.length_c   1.000
_cell.angle_alpha   90.00
_cell.angle_beta   90.00
_cell.angle_gamma   90.00
#
_symmetry.space_group_name_H-M   'P 1'
#
loop_
_entity.id
_entity.type
_entity.pdbx_description
1 polymer ?
#
loop_
_entity_poly.entity_id
_entity_poly.type
_entity_poly.pdbx_seq_one_letter_code
_entity_poly.pdbx_strand_id
1 'polypeptide(L)'
;MPGIVAIETPHVRTGSAPLSLDYLRALRAFCDAHRLPLHIDSARVFSAAIALGVDVTRIAVSGDTLQFCLSKSLAAPAGSIVVSGLDTIARVRRWRTLLGGGMRQIGPSPPGKSRCAR
;
A
#
# COMPACT_ATOMS: atom_id res chain seq x y z
N MET A 1 13.99 -16.34 14.78
CA MET A 1 12.70 -15.67 15.07
C MET A 1 12.24 -14.94 13.82
N PRO A 2 10.92 -14.84 13.55
CA PRO A 2 10.40 -14.10 12.40
C PRO A 2 10.79 -12.61 12.51
N GLY A 3 11.15 -12.00 11.37
CA GLY A 3 11.59 -10.59 11.31
C GLY A 3 10.49 -9.59 10.95
N ILE A 4 9.33 -10.06 10.46
CA ILE A 4 8.19 -9.25 10.02
C ILE A 4 6.93 -10.12 9.96
N VAL A 5 5.77 -9.53 10.19
CA VAL A 5 4.45 -10.09 9.87
C VAL A 5 3.94 -9.40 8.61
N ALA A 6 3.53 -10.17 7.60
CA ALA A 6 2.95 -9.65 6.38
C ALA A 6 1.56 -10.24 6.17
N ILE A 7 0.57 -9.39 5.91
CA ILE A 7 -0.82 -9.81 5.63
C ILE A 7 -1.31 -9.25 4.31
N GLU A 8 -2.24 -9.96 3.67
CA GLU A 8 -2.97 -9.49 2.48
C GLU A 8 -4.42 -9.16 2.87
N THR A 9 -4.88 -7.93 2.59
CA THR A 9 -6.28 -7.56 2.77
C THR A 9 -6.72 -6.51 1.74
N PRO A 10 -7.73 -6.79 0.90
CA PRO A 10 -8.51 -8.03 0.82
C PRO A 10 -7.77 -9.15 0.06
N HIS A 11 -7.89 -10.39 0.54
CA HIS A 11 -7.18 -11.54 -0.05
C HIS A 11 -7.95 -12.11 -1.24
N VAL A 12 -7.32 -12.12 -2.43
CA VAL A 12 -8.03 -12.38 -3.69
C VAL A 12 -8.57 -13.82 -3.78
N ARG A 13 -7.85 -14.80 -3.23
CA ARG A 13 -8.23 -16.21 -3.29
C ARG A 13 -9.34 -16.60 -2.30
N THR A 14 -9.73 -15.68 -1.42
CA THR A 14 -10.84 -15.86 -0.45
C THR A 14 -12.04 -15.00 -0.83
N GLY A 15 -12.26 -14.76 -2.12
CA GLY A 15 -13.38 -13.96 -2.62
C GLY A 15 -13.19 -12.44 -2.43
N SER A 16 -11.97 -11.98 -2.20
CA SER A 16 -11.66 -10.56 -1.94
C SER A 16 -12.42 -9.97 -0.75
N ALA A 17 -12.75 -10.80 0.25
CA ALA A 17 -13.29 -10.33 1.52
C ALA A 17 -12.20 -9.56 2.30
N PRO A 18 -12.49 -8.34 2.79
CA PRO A 18 -11.56 -7.61 3.64
C PRO A 18 -11.51 -8.22 5.05
N LEU A 19 -10.33 -8.19 5.66
CA LEU A 19 -10.20 -8.48 7.09
C LEU A 19 -10.95 -7.42 7.91
N SER A 20 -11.61 -7.84 9.00
CA SER A 20 -12.32 -6.92 9.88
C SER A 20 -11.35 -5.96 10.57
N LEU A 21 -11.82 -4.76 10.92
CA LEU A 21 -11.00 -3.80 11.67
C LEU A 21 -10.58 -4.34 13.03
N ASP A 22 -11.43 -5.13 13.68
CA ASP A 22 -11.10 -5.72 14.99
C ASP A 22 -9.97 -6.74 14.88
N TYR A 23 -9.94 -7.52 13.79
CA TYR A 23 -8.81 -8.41 13.51
C TYR A 23 -7.53 -7.63 13.27
N LEU A 24 -7.58 -6.56 12.46
CA LEU A 24 -6.41 -5.71 12.20
C LEU A 24 -5.86 -5.06 13.48
N ARG A 25 -6.75 -4.61 14.39
CA ARG A 25 -6.36 -4.08 15.70
C ARG A 25 -5.73 -5.14 16.59
N ALA A 26 -6.33 -6.33 16.67
CA ALA A 26 -5.79 -7.43 17.44
C ALA A 26 -4.40 -7.86 16.91
N LEU A 27 -4.24 -7.89 15.59
CA LEU A 27 -2.96 -8.20 14.95
C LEU A 27 -1.90 -7.13 15.22
N ARG A 28 -2.26 -5.84 15.15
CA ARG A 28 -1.36 -4.74 15.52
C ARG A 28 -0.89 -4.88 16.97
N ALA A 29 -1.80 -5.11 17.91
CA ALA A 29 -1.48 -5.31 19.32
C ALA A 29 -0.55 -6.52 19.54
N PHE A 30 -0.79 -7.63 18.83
CA PHE A 30 0.10 -8.79 18.84
C PHE A 30 1.51 -8.42 18.32
N CYS A 31 1.59 -7.71 17.19
CA CYS A 31 2.86 -7.29 16.62
C CYS A 31 3.62 -6.35 17.56
N ASP A 32 2.92 -5.44 18.26
CA ASP A 32 3.52 -4.55 19.27
C ASP A 32 4.09 -5.32 20.45
N ALA A 33 3.33 -6.27 21.00
CA ALA A 33 3.77 -7.11 22.11
C ALA A 33 5.03 -7.92 21.78
N HIS A 34 5.16 -8.35 20.53
CA HIS A 34 6.29 -9.14 20.04
C HIS A 34 7.39 -8.31 19.37
N ARG A 35 7.25 -6.98 19.31
CA ARG A 35 8.17 -6.07 18.61
C ARG A 35 8.42 -6.47 17.16
N LEU A 36 7.35 -6.89 16.47
CA LEU A 36 7.37 -7.29 15.07
C LEU A 36 6.83 -6.16 14.19
N PRO A 37 7.52 -5.79 13.11
CA PRO A 37 6.97 -4.93 12.09
C PRO A 37 5.78 -5.62 11.39
N LEU A 38 4.78 -4.83 10.98
CA LEU A 38 3.60 -5.28 10.26
C LEU A 38 3.53 -4.62 8.88
N HIS A 39 3.61 -5.43 7.82
CA HIS A 39 3.35 -5.03 6.44
C HIS A 39 1.94 -5.44 6.01
N ILE A 40 1.22 -4.51 5.39
CA ILE A 40 -0.10 -4.77 4.82
C ILE A 40 -0.03 -4.67 3.30
N ASP A 41 -0.16 -5.82 2.62
CA ASP A 41 -0.44 -5.86 1.18
C ASP A 41 -1.93 -5.64 0.96
N SER A 42 -2.27 -4.42 0.57
CA SER A 42 -3.64 -4.03 0.26
C SER A 42 -3.75 -3.55 -1.17
N ALA A 43 -3.42 -4.43 -2.12
CA ALA A 43 -3.57 -4.19 -3.56
C ALA A 43 -4.95 -3.61 -3.96
N ARG A 44 -6.01 -3.86 -3.18
CA ARG A 44 -7.39 -3.36 -3.36
C ARG A 44 -7.93 -2.64 -2.12
N VAL A 45 -7.10 -1.88 -1.40
CA VAL A 45 -7.45 -1.23 -0.13
C VAL A 45 -8.72 -0.38 -0.19
N PHE A 46 -8.97 0.31 -1.30
CA PHE A 46 -10.16 1.16 -1.49
C PHE A 46 -11.44 0.33 -1.59
N SER A 47 -11.39 -0.82 -2.24
CA SER A 47 -12.52 -1.76 -2.28
C SER A 47 -12.81 -2.34 -0.89
N ALA A 48 -11.76 -2.62 -0.12
CA ALA A 48 -11.90 -3.05 1.28
C ALA A 48 -12.53 -1.95 2.16
N ALA A 49 -12.09 -0.71 2.02
CA ALA A 49 -12.64 0.43 2.74
C ALA A 49 -14.15 0.62 2.46
N ILE A 50 -14.56 0.53 1.18
CA ILE A 50 -15.96 0.58 0.77
C ILE A 50 -16.76 -0.58 1.38
N ALA A 51 -16.26 -1.81 1.29
CA ALA A 51 -16.94 -2.99 1.81
C ALA A 51 -17.09 -2.97 3.35
N LEU A 52 -16.14 -2.35 4.05
CA LEU A 52 -16.19 -2.16 5.51
C LEU A 52 -16.97 -0.90 5.94
N GLY A 53 -17.31 -0.01 5.01
CA GLY A 53 -17.98 1.26 5.32
C GLY A 53 -17.13 2.23 6.14
N VAL A 54 -15.80 2.22 5.95
CA VAL A 54 -14.85 3.02 6.74
C VAL A 54 -13.89 3.80 5.87
N ASP A 55 -13.28 4.83 6.44
CA ASP A 55 -12.19 5.54 5.79
C ASP A 55 -10.94 4.65 5.65
N VAL A 56 -10.25 4.75 4.51
CA VAL A 56 -9.06 3.94 4.19
C VAL A 56 -7.94 4.09 5.23
N THR A 57 -7.85 5.24 5.89
CA THR A 57 -6.86 5.49 6.96
C THR A 57 -7.07 4.56 8.16
N ARG A 58 -8.30 4.10 8.41
CA ARG A 58 -8.59 3.13 9.48
C ARG A 58 -7.95 1.77 9.24
N ILE A 59 -7.78 1.39 7.97
CA ILE A 59 -7.05 0.19 7.59
C ILE A 59 -5.54 0.48 7.66
N ALA A 60 -5.12 1.61 7.09
CA ALA A 60 -3.71 1.98 6.96
C ALA A 60 -2.97 2.15 8.30
N VAL A 61 -3.63 2.71 9.32
CA VAL A 61 -3.04 2.92 10.66
C VAL A 61 -2.65 1.61 11.36
N SER A 62 -3.16 0.46 10.90
CA SER A 62 -2.84 -0.83 11.49
C SER A 62 -1.47 -1.35 11.07
N GLY A 63 -0.83 -0.81 10.03
CA GLY A 63 0.46 -1.29 9.50
C GLY A 63 1.60 -0.29 9.68
N ASP A 64 2.83 -0.81 9.86
CA ASP A 64 4.05 0.01 9.78
C ASP A 64 4.35 0.41 8.33
N THR A 65 3.99 -0.48 7.40
CA THR A 65 4.04 -0.23 5.96
C THR A 65 2.78 -0.77 5.31
N LEU A 66 2.24 -0.03 4.35
CA LEU A 66 1.11 -0.46 3.54
C LEU A 66 1.44 -0.27 2.06
N GLN A 67 1.09 -1.24 1.23
CA GLN A 67 1.19 -1.12 -0.22
C GLN A 67 -0.18 -1.26 -0.87
N PHE A 68 -0.48 -0.45 -1.87
CA PHE A 68 -1.65 -0.64 -2.72
C PHE A 68 -1.37 -0.40 -4.20
N CYS A 69 -2.21 -0.96 -5.07
CA CYS A 69 -2.07 -0.84 -6.53
C CYS A 69 -3.01 0.23 -7.09
N LEU A 70 -2.52 0.99 -8.07
CA LEU A 70 -3.31 1.98 -8.81
C LEU A 70 -4.07 1.35 -9.99
N SER A 71 -3.50 0.32 -10.61
CA SER A 71 -4.10 -0.34 -11.78
C SER A 71 -5.17 -1.39 -11.50
N LYS A 72 -5.57 -1.53 -10.23
CA LYS A 72 -6.65 -2.43 -9.82
C LYS A 72 -7.92 -1.62 -9.57
N SER A 73 -8.25 -1.37 -8.29
CA SER A 73 -9.48 -0.67 -7.90
C SER A 73 -9.57 0.79 -8.37
N LEU A 74 -8.46 1.39 -8.80
CA LEU A 74 -8.39 2.80 -9.24
C LEU A 74 -8.23 2.99 -10.76
N ALA A 75 -8.25 1.89 -11.54
CA ALA A 75 -8.23 1.91 -13.00
C ALA A 75 -7.09 2.71 -13.66
N ALA A 76 -5.96 2.93 -12.97
CA ALA A 76 -4.78 3.52 -13.58
C ALA A 76 -4.11 2.56 -14.58
N PRO A 77 -3.37 3.03 -15.59
CA PRO A 77 -2.71 2.15 -16.56
C PRO A 77 -1.66 1.23 -15.92
N ALA A 78 -0.91 1.75 -14.95
CA ALA A 78 0.09 1.01 -14.18
C ALA A 78 0.40 1.74 -12.86
N GLY A 79 1.08 1.05 -11.95
CA GLY A 79 1.68 1.64 -10.77
C GLY A 79 1.15 1.10 -9.44
N SER A 80 1.98 1.23 -8.42
CA SER A 80 1.68 0.93 -7.03
C SER A 80 2.31 1.98 -6.13
N ILE A 81 1.76 2.12 -4.92
CA ILE A 81 2.21 3.08 -3.92
C ILE A 81 2.56 2.30 -2.65
N VAL A 82 3.69 2.67 -2.04
CA VAL A 82 4.07 2.24 -0.68
C VAL A 82 3.91 3.44 0.25
N VAL A 83 3.21 3.22 1.35
CA VAL A 83 2.94 4.19 2.41
C VAL A 83 3.65 3.72 3.68
N SER A 84 4.41 4.61 4.31
CA SER A 84 5.16 4.34 5.55
C SER A 84 5.65 5.66 6.16
N GLY A 85 6.26 5.59 7.35
CA GLY A 85 6.97 6.74 7.95
C GLY A 85 8.15 7.24 7.11
N LEU A 86 8.61 8.46 7.40
CA LEU A 86 9.63 9.16 6.60
C LEU A 86 10.97 8.40 6.53
N ASP A 87 11.41 7.78 7.63
CA ASP A 87 12.66 7.03 7.65
C ASP A 87 12.59 5.77 6.77
N THR A 88 11.44 5.08 6.83
CA THR A 88 11.19 3.89 6.00
C THR A 88 11.06 4.27 4.54
N ILE A 89 10.35 5.35 4.20
CA ILE A 89 10.19 5.75 2.80
C ILE A 89 11.50 6.20 2.17
N ALA A 90 12.43 6.78 2.94
CA ALA A 90 13.77 7.10 2.46
C ALA A 90 14.54 5.84 2.04
N ARG A 91 14.43 4.75 2.81
CA ARG A 91 15.01 3.45 2.47
C ARG A 91 14.32 2.83 1.26
N VAL A 92 12.98 2.85 1.21
CA VAL A 92 12.19 2.35 0.08
C VAL A 92 12.58 3.06 -1.23
N ARG A 93 12.80 4.38 -1.20
CA ARG A 93 13.25 5.13 -2.38
C ARG A 93 14.63 4.70 -2.88
N ARG A 94 15.57 4.41 -1.97
CA ARG A 94 16.89 3.86 -2.34
C ARG A 94 16.73 2.49 -2.99
N TRP A 95 15.96 1.59 -2.38
CA TRP A 95 15.68 0.27 -2.94
C TRP A 95 14.99 0.34 -4.30
N ARG A 96 14.02 1.25 -4.47
CA ARG A 96 13.36 1.48 -5.77
C ARG A 96 14.38 1.81 -6.85
N THR A 97 15.36 2.67 -6.58
CA THR A 97 16.41 2.99 -7.55
C THR A 97 17.31 1.79 -7.84
N LEU A 98 17.75 1.06 -6.80
CA LEU A 98 18.60 -0.13 -6.94
C LEU A 98 17.94 -1.24 -7.76
N LEU A 99 16.62 -1.41 -7.60
CA LEU A 99 15.82 -2.41 -8.32
C LEU A 99 15.38 -1.94 -9.73
N GLY A 100 15.88 -0.80 -10.21
CA GLY A 100 15.57 -0.28 -11.54
C GLY A 100 14.24 0.50 -11.66
N GLY A 101 13.53 0.73 -10.56
CA GLY A 101 12.29 1.51 -10.50
C GLY A 101 12.45 3.04 -10.52
N GLY A 102 13.69 3.55 -10.68
CA GLY A 102 14.02 4.97 -10.76
C GLY A 102 13.75 5.60 -12.13
N MET A 103 12.58 5.33 -12.73
CA MET A 103 12.21 5.83 -14.06
C MET A 103 12.02 7.36 -14.07
N ARG A 104 12.26 8.01 -15.22
CA ARG A 104 12.20 9.49 -15.35
C ARG A 104 10.83 10.02 -15.82
N GLN A 105 10.10 9.26 -16.65
CA GLN A 105 8.83 9.67 -17.24
C GLN A 105 7.69 8.74 -16.78
N ILE A 106 7.35 8.82 -15.48
CA ILE A 106 6.33 7.94 -14.85
C ILE A 106 4.96 8.63 -14.74
N GLY A 107 4.89 9.94 -15.01
CA GLY A 107 3.63 10.67 -15.10
C GLY A 107 3.06 10.60 -16.53
N PRO A 108 1.74 10.47 -16.70
CA PRO A 108 1.15 10.60 -18.03
C PRO A 108 1.45 12.01 -18.57
N SER A 109 1.81 12.10 -19.86
CA SER A 109 1.77 13.38 -20.58
C SER A 109 0.34 13.93 -20.48
N PRO A 110 0.12 15.19 -20.09
CA PRO A 110 -1.22 15.75 -20.03
C PRO A 110 -1.90 15.60 -21.41
N PRO A 111 -3.17 15.18 -21.47
CA PRO A 111 -3.89 15.10 -22.73
C PRO A 111 -4.09 16.53 -23.24
N GLY A 112 -3.40 16.87 -24.32
CA GLY A 112 -3.48 18.18 -24.97
C GLY A 112 -2.56 19.23 -24.34
N LYS A 113 -1.36 19.38 -24.91
CA LYS A 113 -0.67 20.66 -25.13
C LYS A 113 0.47 20.43 -26.11
N SER A 114 0.18 20.70 -27.38
CA SER A 114 1.19 21.22 -28.29
C SER A 114 1.81 22.47 -27.65
N ARG A 115 3.15 22.50 -27.57
CA ARG A 115 3.99 23.65 -27.15
C ARG A 115 3.83 24.10 -25.69
N CYS A 116 4.88 23.94 -24.89
CA CYS A 116 5.73 25.07 -24.47
C CYS A 116 6.93 24.56 -23.64
N ALA A 117 8.02 25.32 -23.71
CA ALA A 117 9.35 25.00 -23.25
C ALA A 117 9.59 25.21 -21.74
N ARG A 118 10.68 24.59 -21.28
CA ARG A 118 11.41 24.69 -20.00
C ARG A 118 10.98 23.72 -18.90
#